data_AF-A0A8J6GIV0-F1
#
_entry.id   AF-A0A8J6GIV0-F1
#
_cell.length_a   1.000
_cell.length_b   1.000
_cell.length_c   1.000
_cell.angle_alpha   90.00
_cell.angle_beta   90.00
_cell.angle_gamma   90.00
#
_symmetry.space_group_name_H-M   'P 1'
#
loop_
_entity.id
_entity.type
_entity.pdbx_description
1 polymer ?
#
loop_
_entity_poly.entity_id
_entity_poly.type
_entity_poly.pdbx_seq_one_letter_code
_entity_poly.pdbx_strand_id
1 'polypeptide(L)'
;MDFNSCLYKIAEQLGSSEVAALKFLCLDYIPQKKQEPINDALMLFQGLQEKEMLEEGNLSFLKELLFLICRLDLLTHDLNSSKDEVKKELYDLDKAQVSAYRVMLFKLSEEVSDLELKEVKFFLEKKIPKCKLHDNSSLLDVFVEMEKRLILGEENLDSLKSIFEHVNKSLLRHIEVFEESNRGQSCITVQEMCDSLREQDIDSQVSDRIYQMKSKPRGYCLIVNNYDFSEARERVPRLHKMKDRKGTERDEDALTETFQKLHFEVVSHKDCTVSKIREILRAFQRMDHKSKDCFICCILSHGNKGIIYGTDGKEASIRELTSYFTGSNCPSLAGKPKVFFIQACQGDNFHKAVPVETDSERDNYLDMDTSSQKNYIPDEADFLLGMATVKYCVSYREPMRGSWYIQSLCESLRERCPL
;
A
#
# COMPACT_ATOMS: atom_id res chain seq x y z
N MET A 1 33.46 -7.49 3.82
CA MET A 1 32.76 -8.79 3.77
C MET A 1 33.29 -9.51 2.53
N ASP A 2 33.31 -10.85 2.47
CA ASP A 2 33.65 -11.51 1.20
C ASP A 2 32.56 -11.19 0.16
N PHE A 3 32.95 -10.74 -1.03
CA PHE A 3 32.05 -10.31 -2.10
C PHE A 3 31.07 -11.41 -2.51
N ASN A 4 31.56 -12.65 -2.65
CA ASN A 4 30.70 -13.78 -3.01
C ASN A 4 29.73 -14.14 -1.87
N SER A 5 30.18 -14.08 -0.62
CA SER A 5 29.31 -14.23 0.55
C SER A 5 28.23 -13.14 0.66
N CYS A 6 28.53 -11.90 0.28
CA CYS A 6 27.55 -10.81 0.20
C CYS A 6 26.49 -11.10 -0.88
N LEU A 7 26.91 -11.43 -2.11
CA LEU A 7 25.98 -11.79 -3.20
C LEU A 7 25.10 -13.00 -2.84
N TYR A 8 25.65 -14.00 -2.14
CA TYR A 8 24.90 -15.16 -1.67
C TYR A 8 23.79 -14.78 -0.68
N LYS A 9 24.08 -13.93 0.32
CA LYS A 9 23.09 -13.45 1.30
C LYS A 9 21.96 -12.64 0.66
N ILE A 10 22.31 -11.76 -0.29
CA ILE A 10 21.34 -11.00 -1.07
C ILE A 10 20.46 -11.95 -1.89
N ALA A 11 21.07 -12.96 -2.52
CA ALA A 11 20.34 -13.94 -3.34
C ALA A 11 19.37 -14.82 -2.53
N GLU A 12 19.74 -15.26 -1.32
CA GLU A 12 18.85 -16.06 -0.45
C GLU A 12 17.61 -15.28 0.01
N GLN A 13 17.71 -13.94 0.09
CA GLN A 13 16.60 -13.07 0.50
C GLN A 13 15.68 -12.63 -0.65
N LEU A 14 15.96 -13.01 -1.90
CA LEU A 14 15.17 -12.66 -3.07
C LEU A 14 14.24 -13.80 -3.50
N GLY A 15 12.94 -13.57 -3.39
CA GLY A 15 11.88 -14.49 -3.81
C GLY A 15 11.70 -14.57 -5.33
N SER A 16 10.97 -15.58 -5.79
CA SER A 16 10.79 -15.87 -7.23
C SER A 16 10.15 -14.74 -8.04
N SER A 17 9.27 -13.92 -7.43
CA SER A 17 8.70 -12.73 -8.07
C SER A 17 9.73 -11.61 -8.26
N GLU A 18 10.62 -11.41 -7.29
CA GLU A 18 11.68 -10.40 -7.34
C GLU A 18 12.75 -10.82 -8.34
N VAL A 19 13.12 -12.12 -8.37
CA VAL A 19 13.99 -12.68 -9.41
C VAL A 19 13.39 -12.47 -10.81
N ALA A 20 12.07 -12.63 -10.98
CA ALA A 20 11.41 -12.37 -12.26
C ALA A 20 11.46 -10.88 -12.66
N ALA A 21 11.28 -9.97 -11.70
CA ALA A 21 11.43 -8.53 -11.92
C ALA A 21 12.87 -8.14 -12.29
N LEU A 22 13.86 -8.61 -11.53
CA LEU A 22 15.29 -8.39 -11.80
C LEU A 22 15.69 -8.92 -13.18
N LYS A 23 15.22 -10.12 -13.56
CA LYS A 23 15.40 -10.68 -14.91
C LYS A 23 14.85 -9.74 -15.98
N PHE A 24 13.63 -9.21 -15.79
CA PHE A 24 13.04 -8.25 -16.73
C PHE A 24 13.87 -6.95 -16.86
N LEU A 25 14.29 -6.35 -15.74
CA LEU A 25 15.12 -5.13 -15.74
C LEU A 25 16.49 -5.36 -16.42
N CYS A 26 17.06 -6.57 -16.28
CA CYS A 26 18.33 -6.95 -16.91
C CYS A 26 18.25 -7.34 -18.39
N LEU A 27 17.09 -7.27 -19.06
CA LEU A 27 16.92 -7.76 -20.44
C LEU A 27 17.79 -7.05 -21.48
N ASP A 28 18.13 -5.79 -21.24
CA ASP A 28 18.94 -4.98 -22.16
C ASP A 28 20.43 -5.42 -22.15
N TYR A 29 20.88 -6.09 -21.07
CA TYR A 29 22.25 -6.58 -20.88
C TYR A 29 22.40 -8.10 -21.04
N ILE A 30 21.42 -8.86 -20.52
CA ILE A 30 21.34 -10.32 -20.61
C ILE A 30 20.10 -10.66 -21.46
N PRO A 31 20.26 -10.96 -22.77
CA PRO A 31 19.13 -11.29 -23.63
C PRO A 31 18.34 -12.50 -23.12
N GLN A 32 17.01 -12.49 -23.27
CA GLN A 32 16.10 -13.51 -22.73
C GLN A 32 16.56 -14.96 -22.92
N LYS A 33 17.12 -15.33 -24.09
CA LYS A 33 17.62 -16.70 -24.36
C LYS A 33 18.72 -17.16 -23.39
N LYS A 34 19.49 -16.22 -22.83
CA LYS A 34 20.48 -16.47 -21.77
C LYS A 34 19.87 -16.43 -20.37
N GLN A 35 18.70 -15.82 -20.21
CA GLN A 35 17.94 -15.82 -18.95
C GLN A 35 17.01 -17.02 -18.78
N GLU A 36 16.69 -17.77 -19.84
CA GLU A 36 15.93 -19.02 -19.76
C GLU A 36 16.49 -20.04 -18.75
N PRO A 37 17.81 -20.31 -18.65
CA PRO A 37 18.36 -21.20 -17.64
C PRO A 37 18.52 -20.58 -16.24
N ILE A 38 18.31 -19.27 -16.06
CA ILE A 38 18.51 -18.57 -14.78
C ILE A 38 17.28 -18.79 -13.89
N ASN A 39 17.42 -19.62 -12.85
CA ASN A 39 16.29 -20.03 -11.99
C ASN A 39 16.24 -19.30 -10.64
N ASP A 40 17.33 -18.66 -10.22
CA ASP A 40 17.47 -17.96 -8.94
C ASP A 40 18.30 -16.66 -9.10
N ALA A 41 18.37 -15.87 -8.03
CA ALA A 41 19.13 -14.63 -8.00
C ALA A 41 20.65 -14.84 -8.14
N LEU A 42 21.20 -15.95 -7.64
CA LEU A 42 22.64 -16.21 -7.68
C LEU A 42 23.12 -16.47 -9.11
N MET A 43 22.36 -17.27 -9.88
CA MET A 43 22.58 -17.46 -11.31
C MET A 43 22.42 -16.15 -12.10
N LEU A 44 21.54 -15.23 -11.66
CA LEU A 44 21.41 -13.92 -12.27
C LEU A 44 22.64 -13.05 -12.00
N PHE A 45 23.12 -13.03 -10.75
CA PHE A 45 24.33 -12.30 -10.37
C PHE A 45 25.57 -12.83 -11.10
N GLN A 46 25.72 -14.15 -11.23
CA GLN A 46 26.77 -14.77 -12.06
C GLN A 46 26.66 -14.31 -13.53
N GLY A 47 25.45 -14.26 -14.09
CA GLY A 47 25.22 -13.72 -15.44
C GLY A 47 25.54 -12.23 -15.59
N LEU A 48 25.48 -11.44 -14.52
CA LEU A 48 25.91 -10.04 -14.48
C LEU A 48 27.43 -9.90 -14.32
N GLN A 49 28.07 -10.79 -13.56
CA GLN A 49 29.54 -10.89 -13.48
C GLN A 49 30.14 -11.27 -14.85
N GLU A 50 29.55 -12.23 -15.57
CA GLU A 50 29.92 -12.55 -16.98
C GLU A 50 29.78 -11.37 -17.95
N LYS A 51 29.07 -10.31 -17.53
CA LYS A 51 28.82 -9.11 -18.30
C LYS A 51 29.60 -7.88 -17.84
N GLU A 52 30.47 -8.03 -16.84
CA GLU A 52 31.22 -6.91 -16.23
C GLU A 52 30.29 -5.81 -15.68
N MET A 53 29.03 -6.17 -15.37
CA MET A 53 28.01 -5.28 -14.78
C MET A 53 27.93 -5.41 -13.26
N LEU A 54 28.62 -6.39 -12.68
CA LEU A 54 28.66 -6.66 -11.25
C LEU A 54 30.04 -7.19 -10.86
N GLU A 55 30.76 -6.44 -10.02
CA GLU A 55 32.13 -6.74 -9.59
C GLU A 55 32.33 -6.35 -8.13
N GLU A 56 33.38 -6.86 -7.47
CA GLU A 56 33.74 -6.45 -6.09
C GLU A 56 34.02 -4.94 -5.98
N GLY A 57 34.58 -4.33 -7.03
CA GLY A 57 34.78 -2.89 -7.13
C GLY A 57 33.62 -2.09 -7.74
N ASN A 58 32.58 -2.78 -8.26
CA ASN A 58 31.48 -2.15 -8.98
C ASN A 58 30.13 -2.82 -8.64
N LEU A 59 29.47 -2.26 -7.63
CA LEU A 59 28.16 -2.70 -7.15
C LEU A 59 27.02 -1.80 -7.67
N SER A 60 27.31 -0.80 -8.49
CA SER A 60 26.35 0.25 -8.90
C SER A 60 25.08 -0.33 -9.53
N PHE A 61 25.22 -1.27 -10.47
CA PHE A 61 24.07 -1.91 -11.10
C PHE A 61 23.22 -2.72 -10.13
N LEU A 62 23.84 -3.43 -9.18
CA LEU A 62 23.12 -4.19 -8.16
C LEU A 62 22.36 -3.25 -7.22
N LYS A 63 22.95 -2.11 -6.85
CA LYS A 63 22.24 -1.07 -6.07
C LYS A 63 21.02 -0.54 -6.83
N GLU A 64 21.19 -0.17 -8.11
CA GLU A 64 20.09 0.30 -8.97
C GLU A 64 18.97 -0.74 -9.07
N LEU A 65 19.32 -1.99 -9.35
CA LEU A 65 18.36 -3.10 -9.46
C LEU A 65 17.57 -3.34 -8.17
N LEU A 66 18.25 -3.38 -7.01
CA LEU A 66 17.61 -3.55 -5.70
C LEU A 66 16.75 -2.35 -5.31
N PHE A 67 17.19 -1.13 -5.65
CA PHE A 67 16.42 0.09 -5.48
C PHE A 67 15.12 0.07 -6.31
N LEU A 68 15.20 -0.33 -7.59
CA LEU A 68 14.03 -0.42 -8.47
C LEU A 68 12.99 -1.44 -7.97
N ILE A 69 13.41 -2.60 -7.47
CA ILE A 69 12.49 -3.58 -6.86
C ILE A 69 12.10 -3.27 -5.40
N CYS A 70 12.50 -2.09 -4.89
CA CYS A 70 12.19 -1.61 -3.53
C CYS A 70 12.73 -2.49 -2.39
N ARG A 71 13.90 -3.11 -2.58
CA ARG A 71 14.59 -3.92 -1.55
C ARG A 71 15.69 -3.12 -0.84
N LEU A 72 15.25 -2.08 -0.14
CA LEU A 72 16.12 -1.13 0.53
C LEU A 72 16.72 -1.67 1.84
N ASP A 73 16.08 -2.70 2.40
CA ASP A 73 16.65 -3.56 3.44
C ASP A 73 17.99 -4.16 2.99
N LEU A 74 18.04 -4.72 1.77
CA LEU A 74 19.27 -5.31 1.21
C LEU A 74 20.32 -4.25 0.85
N LEU A 75 19.91 -3.08 0.37
CA LEU A 75 20.82 -1.94 0.15
C LEU A 75 21.50 -1.50 1.45
N THR A 76 20.72 -1.35 2.51
CA THR A 76 21.20 -0.82 3.79
C THR A 76 22.04 -1.86 4.54
N HIS A 77 21.54 -3.09 4.65
CA HIS A 77 22.15 -4.14 5.46
C HIS A 77 23.35 -4.82 4.79
N ASP A 78 23.22 -5.22 3.52
CA ASP A 78 24.24 -6.03 2.84
C ASP A 78 25.18 -5.19 1.96
N LEU A 79 24.73 -4.04 1.43
CA LEU A 79 25.54 -3.14 0.59
C LEU A 79 25.98 -1.83 1.27
N ASN A 80 25.63 -1.61 2.55
CA ASN A 80 25.92 -0.38 3.32
C ASN A 80 25.65 0.92 2.52
N SER A 81 24.58 0.93 1.72
CA SER A 81 24.22 2.04 0.85
C SER A 81 22.84 2.54 1.23
N SER A 82 22.76 3.80 1.65
CA SER A 82 21.48 4.44 1.91
C SER A 82 20.71 4.70 0.62
N LYS A 83 19.40 4.90 0.74
CA LYS A 83 18.55 5.23 -0.39
C LYS A 83 18.93 6.55 -1.05
N ASP A 84 19.22 7.58 -0.25
CA ASP A 84 19.66 8.89 -0.77
C ASP A 84 20.99 8.80 -1.52
N GLU A 85 21.92 7.93 -1.11
CA GLU A 85 23.16 7.69 -1.85
C GLU A 85 22.89 7.03 -3.20
N VAL A 86 22.03 6.00 -3.28
CA VAL A 86 21.69 5.36 -4.57
C VAL A 86 20.93 6.33 -5.46
N LYS A 87 19.96 7.07 -4.91
CA LYS A 87 19.29 8.19 -5.58
C LYS A 87 20.30 9.16 -6.16
N LYS A 88 21.24 9.65 -5.36
CA LYS A 88 22.28 10.59 -5.80
C LYS A 88 23.21 10.01 -6.86
N GLU A 89 23.61 8.75 -6.72
CA GLU A 89 24.42 8.02 -7.72
C GLU A 89 23.70 7.96 -9.08
N LEU A 90 22.37 7.75 -9.09
CA LEU A 90 21.54 7.72 -10.30
C LEU A 90 21.27 9.12 -10.88
N TYR A 91 20.96 10.11 -10.04
CA TYR A 91 20.48 11.44 -10.46
C TYR A 91 21.60 12.45 -10.78
N ASP A 92 22.61 12.60 -9.91
CA ASP A 92 23.62 13.66 -10.06
C ASP A 92 24.67 13.36 -11.14
N LEU A 93 24.76 12.10 -11.58
CA LEU A 93 25.86 11.60 -12.41
C LEU A 93 25.43 10.98 -13.74
N ASP A 94 24.11 10.93 -14.03
CA ASP A 94 23.52 10.28 -15.22
C ASP A 94 24.02 8.82 -15.39
N LYS A 95 24.11 8.09 -14.27
CA LYS A 95 24.68 6.73 -14.21
C LYS A 95 23.63 5.62 -14.20
N ALA A 96 22.35 5.94 -14.37
CA ALA A 96 21.31 4.93 -14.51
C ALA A 96 21.64 3.98 -15.68
N GLN A 97 21.72 2.69 -15.40
CA GLN A 97 22.08 1.66 -16.37
C GLN A 97 20.82 0.95 -16.86
N VAL A 98 19.77 0.85 -16.04
CA VAL A 98 18.47 0.35 -16.49
C VAL A 98 17.80 1.42 -17.36
N SER A 99 17.42 1.06 -18.59
CA SER A 99 16.78 2.01 -19.50
C SER A 99 15.45 2.52 -18.93
N ALA A 100 15.15 3.80 -19.14
CA ALA A 100 13.89 4.41 -18.69
C ALA A 100 12.65 3.69 -19.27
N TYR A 101 12.79 3.07 -20.45
CA TYR A 101 11.79 2.19 -21.05
C TYR A 101 11.51 0.93 -20.19
N ARG A 102 12.54 0.26 -19.67
CA ARG A 102 12.39 -0.88 -18.76
C ARG A 102 11.75 -0.47 -17.43
N VAL A 103 12.17 0.66 -16.85
CA VAL A 103 11.59 1.20 -15.60
C VAL A 103 10.10 1.54 -15.78
N MET A 104 9.73 2.15 -16.91
CA MET A 104 8.35 2.47 -17.27
C MET A 104 7.46 1.22 -17.32
N LEU A 105 7.90 0.19 -18.06
CA LEU A 105 7.17 -1.07 -18.15
C LEU A 105 7.10 -1.82 -16.81
N PHE A 106 8.17 -1.83 -16.04
CA PHE A 106 8.17 -2.48 -14.72
C PHE A 106 7.11 -1.87 -13.79
N LYS A 107 7.02 -0.54 -13.71
CA LYS A 107 5.97 0.12 -12.91
C LYS A 107 4.55 -0.15 -13.38
N LEU A 108 4.32 -0.18 -14.69
CA LEU A 108 3.01 -0.57 -15.24
C LEU A 108 2.60 -1.98 -14.77
N SER A 109 3.57 -2.88 -14.51
CA SER A 109 3.28 -4.20 -13.94
C SER A 109 2.97 -4.20 -12.45
N GLU A 110 3.50 -3.24 -11.68
CA GLU A 110 3.23 -3.11 -10.23
C GLU A 110 1.91 -2.40 -9.90
N GLU A 111 1.37 -1.60 -10.83
CA GLU A 111 0.08 -0.90 -10.67
C GLU A 111 -1.13 -1.67 -11.25
N VAL A 112 -0.92 -2.63 -12.14
CA VAL A 112 -1.98 -3.43 -12.78
C VAL A 112 -2.45 -4.58 -11.89
N SER A 113 -3.76 -4.65 -11.61
CA SER A 113 -4.35 -5.76 -10.85
C SER A 113 -4.57 -7.03 -11.68
N ASP A 114 -4.78 -8.18 -11.00
CA ASP A 114 -5.12 -9.47 -11.63
C ASP A 114 -6.36 -9.44 -12.55
N LEU A 115 -7.27 -8.48 -12.35
CA LEU A 115 -8.45 -8.31 -13.22
C LEU A 115 -8.05 -7.54 -14.48
N GLU A 116 -7.38 -6.40 -14.32
CA GLU A 116 -6.86 -5.59 -15.44
C GLU A 116 -5.88 -6.39 -16.30
N LEU A 117 -5.03 -7.25 -15.71
CA LEU A 117 -4.15 -8.17 -16.44
C LEU A 117 -4.94 -9.15 -17.33
N LYS A 118 -6.10 -9.65 -16.88
CA LYS A 118 -6.97 -10.51 -17.71
C LYS A 118 -7.59 -9.73 -18.87
N GLU A 119 -7.95 -8.47 -18.65
CA GLU A 119 -8.45 -7.58 -19.71
C GLU A 119 -7.35 -7.24 -20.71
N VAL A 120 -6.13 -6.92 -20.27
CA VAL A 120 -4.94 -6.75 -21.11
C VAL A 120 -4.70 -7.99 -21.97
N LYS A 121 -4.68 -9.19 -21.36
CA LYS A 121 -4.56 -10.46 -22.10
C LYS A 121 -5.68 -10.62 -23.13
N PHE A 122 -6.93 -10.31 -22.77
CA PHE A 122 -8.09 -10.38 -23.68
C PHE A 122 -7.96 -9.44 -24.89
N PHE A 123 -7.54 -8.19 -24.70
CA PHE A 123 -7.28 -7.27 -25.81
C PHE A 123 -6.12 -7.75 -26.70
N LEU A 124 -5.12 -8.40 -26.12
CA LEU A 124 -3.99 -8.97 -26.85
C LEU A 124 -4.31 -10.26 -27.62
N GLU A 125 -5.38 -11.00 -27.32
CA GLU A 125 -5.74 -12.23 -28.05
C GLU A 125 -5.93 -12.01 -29.57
N LYS A 126 -6.24 -10.78 -29.98
CA LYS A 126 -6.37 -10.38 -31.40
C LYS A 126 -5.02 -10.17 -32.10
N LYS A 127 -3.93 -10.00 -31.35
CA LYS A 127 -2.56 -9.72 -31.83
C LYS A 127 -1.56 -10.84 -31.47
N ILE A 128 -1.79 -11.56 -30.39
CA ILE A 128 -0.94 -12.65 -29.86
C ILE A 128 -1.81 -13.91 -29.69
N PRO A 129 -1.39 -15.08 -30.20
CA PRO A 129 -2.12 -16.33 -29.98
C PRO A 129 -2.27 -16.68 -28.49
N LYS A 130 -3.48 -17.06 -28.07
CA LYS A 130 -3.80 -17.47 -26.68
C LYS A 130 -2.80 -18.46 -26.07
N CYS A 131 -2.24 -19.37 -26.87
CA CYS A 131 -1.24 -20.36 -26.42
C CYS A 131 0.11 -19.78 -25.97
N LYS A 132 0.35 -18.47 -26.16
CA LYS A 132 1.50 -17.73 -25.65
C LYS A 132 1.16 -16.80 -24.48
N LEU A 133 -0.12 -16.59 -24.20
CA LEU A 133 -0.62 -15.83 -23.06
C LEU A 133 -1.18 -16.82 -22.03
N HIS A 134 -0.29 -17.53 -21.34
CA HIS A 134 -0.69 -18.51 -20.32
C HIS A 134 -1.45 -17.82 -19.17
N ASP A 135 -2.43 -18.51 -18.56
CA ASP A 135 -3.22 -17.96 -17.44
C ASP A 135 -2.32 -17.43 -16.31
N ASN A 136 -1.23 -18.16 -16.02
CA ASN A 136 -0.26 -17.85 -14.98
C ASN A 136 0.81 -16.80 -15.37
N SER A 137 0.82 -16.27 -16.61
CA SER A 137 1.84 -15.30 -17.02
C SER A 137 1.65 -13.95 -16.31
N SER A 138 2.73 -13.35 -15.81
CA SER A 138 2.73 -11.99 -15.27
C SER A 138 2.54 -10.95 -16.39
N LEU A 139 2.36 -9.66 -16.04
CA LEU A 139 2.37 -8.60 -17.03
C LEU A 139 3.76 -8.42 -17.68
N LEU A 140 4.83 -8.66 -16.94
CA LEU A 140 6.21 -8.64 -17.46
C LEU A 140 6.41 -9.69 -18.56
N ASP A 141 5.91 -10.92 -18.36
CA ASP A 141 5.92 -11.97 -19.38
C ASP A 141 5.16 -11.54 -20.65
N VAL A 142 4.04 -10.84 -20.46
CA VAL A 142 3.21 -10.31 -21.55
C VAL A 142 3.98 -9.23 -22.33
N PHE A 143 4.65 -8.29 -21.65
CA PHE A 143 5.49 -7.28 -22.32
C PHE A 143 6.63 -7.91 -23.12
N VAL A 144 7.30 -8.93 -22.57
CA VAL A 144 8.36 -9.65 -23.27
C VAL A 144 7.83 -10.40 -24.51
N GLU A 145 6.61 -10.97 -24.46
CA GLU A 145 5.99 -11.55 -25.66
C GLU A 145 5.51 -10.47 -26.64
N MET A 146 5.10 -9.28 -26.20
CA MET A 146 4.80 -8.14 -27.07
C MET A 146 6.05 -7.63 -27.81
N GLU A 147 7.20 -7.56 -27.14
CA GLU A 147 8.51 -7.19 -27.72
C GLU A 147 8.94 -8.19 -28.80
N LYS A 148 8.85 -9.50 -28.54
CA LYS A 148 9.13 -10.55 -29.55
C LYS A 148 8.29 -10.43 -30.82
N ARG A 149 7.12 -9.81 -30.72
CA ARG A 149 6.18 -9.61 -31.84
C ARG A 149 6.35 -8.24 -32.50
N LEU A 150 7.28 -7.40 -32.02
CA LEU A 150 7.52 -6.03 -32.47
C LEU A 150 6.27 -5.13 -32.38
N ILE A 151 5.34 -5.45 -31.48
CA ILE A 151 4.15 -4.63 -31.18
C ILE A 151 4.33 -3.76 -29.93
N LEU A 152 5.48 -3.88 -29.27
CA LEU A 152 5.94 -3.05 -28.16
C LEU A 152 7.45 -2.83 -28.33
N GLY A 153 7.90 -1.62 -28.05
CA GLY A 153 9.31 -1.23 -28.04
C GLY A 153 9.45 0.24 -27.65
N GLU A 154 10.68 0.70 -27.47
CA GLU A 154 10.99 2.05 -26.99
C GLU A 154 10.39 3.17 -27.88
N GLU A 155 10.40 2.97 -29.20
CA GLU A 155 9.79 3.87 -30.18
C GLU A 155 8.33 3.49 -30.57
N ASN A 156 7.77 2.42 -30.00
CA ASN A 156 6.48 1.85 -30.41
C ASN A 156 5.61 1.47 -29.20
N LEU A 157 4.86 2.44 -28.69
CA LEU A 157 3.99 2.30 -27.52
C LEU A 157 2.49 2.32 -27.88
N ASP A 158 2.12 2.51 -29.15
CA ASP A 158 0.73 2.68 -29.60
C ASP A 158 -0.17 1.50 -29.24
N SER A 159 0.33 0.26 -29.37
CA SER A 159 -0.44 -0.93 -28.98
C SER A 159 -0.70 -0.99 -27.48
N LEU A 160 0.25 -0.50 -26.66
CA LEU A 160 0.14 -0.48 -25.20
C LEU A 160 -0.83 0.60 -24.74
N LYS A 161 -0.69 1.83 -25.27
CA LYS A 161 -1.64 2.93 -25.06
C LYS A 161 -3.06 2.52 -25.42
N SER A 162 -3.26 1.93 -26.61
CA SER A 162 -4.57 1.47 -27.06
C SER A 162 -5.21 0.43 -26.14
N ILE A 163 -4.43 -0.32 -25.36
CA ILE A 163 -4.96 -1.27 -24.37
C ILE A 163 -5.33 -0.53 -23.08
N PHE A 164 -4.42 0.28 -22.52
CA PHE A 164 -4.70 0.99 -21.27
C PHE A 164 -5.76 2.09 -21.39
N GLU A 165 -5.97 2.67 -22.58
CA GLU A 165 -7.13 3.51 -22.92
C GLU A 165 -8.48 2.85 -22.55
N HIS A 166 -8.55 1.51 -22.65
CA HIS A 166 -9.75 0.71 -22.38
C HIS A 166 -9.73 0.04 -21.00
N VAL A 167 -8.57 -0.38 -20.51
CA VAL A 167 -8.42 -1.09 -19.22
C VAL A 167 -8.33 -0.10 -18.06
N ASN A 168 -7.33 0.80 -18.08
CA ASN A 168 -7.14 1.78 -17.02
C ASN A 168 -6.37 3.02 -17.55
N LYS A 169 -7.11 4.13 -17.69
CA LYS A 169 -6.58 5.39 -18.24
C LYS A 169 -5.54 6.06 -17.35
N SER A 170 -5.46 5.79 -16.04
CA SER A 170 -4.44 6.42 -15.20
C SER A 170 -3.03 5.97 -15.58
N LEU A 171 -2.90 4.74 -16.11
CA LEU A 171 -1.64 4.16 -16.54
C LEU A 171 -1.04 4.81 -17.78
N LEU A 172 -1.87 5.50 -18.60
CA LEU A 172 -1.39 6.26 -19.76
C LEU A 172 -0.40 7.36 -19.36
N ARG A 173 -0.56 7.95 -18.17
CA ARG A 173 0.33 9.01 -17.66
C ARG A 173 1.79 8.56 -17.58
N HIS A 174 2.07 7.31 -17.18
CA HIS A 174 3.45 6.79 -17.14
C HIS A 174 4.08 6.68 -18.54
N ILE A 175 3.26 6.44 -19.56
CA ILE A 175 3.68 6.37 -20.97
C ILE A 175 3.88 7.78 -21.55
N GLU A 176 3.01 8.73 -21.20
CA GLU A 176 3.12 10.13 -21.62
C GLU A 176 4.39 10.78 -21.06
N VAL A 177 4.65 10.65 -19.75
CA VAL A 177 5.89 11.14 -19.09
C VAL A 177 7.15 10.57 -19.73
N PHE A 178 7.13 9.29 -20.11
CA PHE A 178 8.23 8.64 -20.83
C PHE A 178 8.48 9.28 -22.20
N GLU A 179 7.44 9.47 -23.00
CA GLU A 179 7.54 10.05 -24.34
C GLU A 179 7.95 11.53 -24.33
N GLU A 180 7.48 12.30 -23.35
CA GLU A 180 7.88 13.70 -23.17
C GLU A 180 9.39 13.81 -22.84
N SER A 181 9.88 12.95 -21.94
CA SER A 181 11.30 12.89 -21.58
C SER A 181 12.18 12.50 -22.77
N ASN A 182 11.77 11.48 -23.54
CA ASN A 182 12.50 11.01 -24.73
C ASN A 182 12.54 12.03 -25.89
N ARG A 183 11.70 13.09 -25.85
CA ARG A 183 11.61 14.10 -26.92
C ARG A 183 12.51 15.32 -26.75
N GLY A 184 13.28 15.43 -25.66
CA GLY A 184 14.34 16.45 -25.59
C GLY A 184 14.66 17.06 -24.22
N GLN A 185 14.37 16.38 -23.10
CA GLN A 185 14.84 16.81 -21.77
C GLN A 185 15.46 15.64 -21.01
N SER A 186 16.80 15.66 -20.92
CA SER A 186 17.58 14.73 -20.12
C SER A 186 17.19 14.77 -18.64
N CYS A 187 17.24 13.60 -17.97
CA CYS A 187 17.13 13.43 -16.52
C CYS A 187 15.74 13.63 -15.85
N ILE A 188 14.62 13.68 -16.60
CA ILE A 188 13.27 13.76 -15.99
C ILE A 188 12.68 12.37 -15.65
N THR A 189 12.98 11.34 -16.46
CA THR A 189 12.36 10.01 -16.34
C THR A 189 12.56 9.37 -14.97
N VAL A 190 13.80 9.16 -14.50
CA VAL A 190 14.05 8.43 -13.25
C VAL A 190 13.53 9.19 -12.01
N GLN A 191 13.40 10.52 -12.08
CA GLN A 191 12.84 11.34 -11.00
C GLN A 191 11.35 11.02 -10.79
N GLU A 192 10.49 11.35 -11.77
CA GLU A 192 9.04 11.09 -11.64
C GLU A 192 8.72 9.58 -11.63
N MET A 193 9.61 8.74 -12.20
CA MET A 193 9.41 7.30 -12.22
C MET A 193 9.77 6.60 -10.91
N CYS A 194 10.87 6.93 -10.23
CA CYS A 194 11.20 6.28 -8.97
C CYS A 194 10.37 6.83 -7.80
N ASP A 195 9.88 8.08 -7.87
CA ASP A 195 8.92 8.63 -6.91
C ASP A 195 7.54 7.93 -6.96
N SER A 196 7.31 7.04 -7.94
CA SER A 196 6.15 6.13 -8.00
C SER A 196 6.47 4.66 -7.65
N LEU A 197 7.75 4.29 -7.47
CA LEU A 197 8.16 2.95 -7.02
C LEU A 197 8.13 2.85 -5.49
N ARG A 198 6.92 2.58 -4.97
CA ARG A 198 6.56 2.09 -3.61
C ARG A 198 7.15 2.71 -2.36
N GLU A 199 8.03 3.69 -2.44
CA GLU A 199 8.37 4.54 -1.33
C GLU A 199 8.09 6.00 -1.65
N GLN A 200 6.98 6.46 -1.07
CA GLN A 200 6.97 7.77 -0.43
C GLN A 200 8.22 7.87 0.44
N ASP A 201 9.21 8.60 -0.05
CA ASP A 201 10.45 8.82 0.67
C ASP A 201 10.20 9.82 1.78
N ILE A 202 10.09 9.31 3.00
CA ILE A 202 9.62 10.06 4.16
C ILE A 202 10.73 10.97 4.74
N ASP A 203 11.96 10.93 4.22
CA ASP A 203 13.14 11.43 4.96
C ASP A 203 13.89 12.66 4.38
N SER A 204 13.48 13.24 3.23
CA SER A 204 14.18 14.44 2.70
C SER A 204 13.34 15.56 2.08
N GLN A 205 12.00 15.42 2.01
CA GLN A 205 11.08 16.56 1.78
C GLN A 205 9.99 16.71 2.85
N VAL A 206 10.10 15.97 3.95
CA VAL A 206 9.29 16.18 5.15
C VAL A 206 9.87 17.38 5.93
N SER A 207 9.71 18.57 5.34
CA SER A 207 9.22 19.70 6.14
C SER A 207 7.91 19.18 6.74
N ASP A 208 7.96 18.85 8.02
CA ASP A 208 6.98 17.96 8.63
C ASP A 208 5.60 18.61 8.58
N ARG A 209 4.83 18.24 7.54
CA ARG A 209 3.42 18.60 7.36
C ARG A 209 2.58 17.74 8.31
N ILE A 210 3.02 17.69 9.56
CA ILE A 210 2.27 17.20 10.71
C ILE A 210 0.91 17.88 10.62
N TYR A 211 -0.14 17.09 10.47
CA TYR A 211 -1.49 17.61 10.57
C TYR A 211 -1.60 18.41 11.86
N GLN A 212 -2.08 19.65 11.76
CA GLN A 212 -2.33 20.47 12.93
C GLN A 212 -3.14 19.64 13.93
N MET A 213 -2.63 19.49 15.15
CA MET A 213 -3.21 18.64 16.19
C MET A 213 -3.08 19.40 17.52
N LYS A 214 -3.71 20.59 17.59
CA LYS A 214 -3.53 21.60 18.65
C LYS A 214 -4.85 22.08 19.29
N SER A 215 -5.97 21.95 18.61
CA SER A 215 -7.34 22.19 19.12
C SER A 215 -7.68 21.34 20.34
N LYS A 216 -8.53 21.87 21.24
CA LYS A 216 -9.09 21.12 22.38
C LYS A 216 -10.60 21.35 22.43
N PRO A 217 -11.45 20.31 22.23
CA PRO A 217 -11.08 18.94 21.86
C PRO A 217 -10.45 18.86 20.46
N ARG A 218 -9.52 17.91 20.28
CA ARG A 218 -8.80 17.63 19.01
C ARG A 218 -9.74 17.27 17.88
N GLY A 219 -10.84 16.62 18.22
CA GLY A 219 -11.71 15.97 17.28
C GLY A 219 -12.93 15.37 17.95
N TYR A 220 -13.77 14.72 17.15
CA TYR A 220 -14.70 13.72 17.65
C TYR A 220 -14.06 12.34 17.51
N CYS A 221 -14.26 11.48 18.50
CA CYS A 221 -13.98 10.05 18.43
C CYS A 221 -15.30 9.29 18.55
N LEU A 222 -15.89 8.94 17.41
CA LEU A 222 -17.13 8.17 17.33
C LEU A 222 -16.82 6.69 17.56
N ILE A 223 -17.47 6.05 18.53
CA ILE A 223 -17.42 4.61 18.77
C ILE A 223 -18.78 4.00 18.44
N VAL A 224 -18.82 3.03 17.53
CA VAL A 224 -19.99 2.18 17.27
C VAL A 224 -19.70 0.80 17.88
N ASN A 225 -20.38 0.46 18.97
CA ASN A 225 -20.15 -0.78 19.71
C ASN A 225 -21.35 -1.75 19.60
N ASN A 226 -21.29 -2.70 18.68
CA ASN A 226 -22.36 -3.69 18.49
C ASN A 226 -22.09 -4.96 19.32
N TYR A 227 -22.89 -5.21 20.34
CA TYR A 227 -22.84 -6.40 21.21
C TYR A 227 -23.89 -7.44 20.79
N ASP A 228 -25.17 -7.05 20.72
CA ASP A 228 -26.30 -7.98 20.55
C ASP A 228 -26.62 -8.20 19.07
N PHE A 229 -26.65 -9.48 18.66
CA PHE A 229 -27.03 -9.91 17.32
C PHE A 229 -28.25 -10.84 17.34
N SER A 230 -29.11 -10.72 18.35
CA SER A 230 -30.41 -11.39 18.48
C SER A 230 -31.28 -11.17 17.25
N GLU A 231 -31.46 -9.91 16.82
CA GLU A 231 -32.23 -9.56 15.61
C GLU A 231 -31.62 -10.20 14.35
N ALA A 232 -30.29 -10.16 14.18
CA ALA A 232 -29.61 -10.81 13.06
C ALA A 232 -29.86 -12.33 13.01
N ARG A 233 -29.82 -13.01 14.17
CA ARG A 233 -30.11 -14.46 14.28
C ARG A 233 -31.55 -14.79 13.91
N GLU A 234 -32.51 -13.95 14.30
CA GLU A 234 -33.94 -14.14 14.02
C GLU A 234 -34.28 -13.84 12.55
N ARG A 235 -33.81 -12.70 12.03
CA ARG A 235 -34.24 -12.17 10.73
C ARG A 235 -33.44 -12.67 9.53
N VAL A 236 -32.22 -13.16 9.73
CA VAL A 236 -31.31 -13.56 8.66
C VAL A 236 -30.92 -15.03 8.81
N PRO A 237 -31.57 -15.98 8.09
CA PRO A 237 -31.36 -17.42 8.30
C PRO A 237 -29.89 -17.89 8.17
N ARG A 238 -29.08 -17.27 7.30
CA ARG A 238 -27.64 -17.59 7.20
C ARG A 238 -26.82 -17.17 8.43
N LEU A 239 -27.33 -16.26 9.27
CA LEU A 239 -26.68 -15.74 10.48
C LEU A 239 -27.20 -16.36 11.79
N HIS A 240 -28.04 -17.40 11.76
CA HIS A 240 -28.59 -18.03 12.97
C HIS A 240 -27.55 -18.50 14.01
N LYS A 241 -26.28 -18.73 13.60
CA LYS A 241 -25.15 -19.09 14.48
C LYS A 241 -24.30 -17.91 14.95
N MET A 242 -24.64 -16.69 14.57
CA MET A 242 -23.91 -15.46 14.90
C MET A 242 -23.98 -15.20 16.41
N LYS A 243 -22.82 -15.14 17.08
CA LYS A 243 -22.71 -14.97 18.53
C LYS A 243 -22.68 -13.51 18.93
N ASP A 244 -23.21 -13.17 20.09
CA ASP A 244 -23.06 -11.81 20.67
C ASP A 244 -21.60 -11.51 21.01
N ARG A 245 -21.20 -10.23 20.91
CA ARG A 245 -19.79 -9.81 20.95
C ARG A 245 -19.25 -9.59 22.38
N LYS A 246 -19.47 -10.53 23.29
CA LYS A 246 -18.97 -10.52 24.68
C LYS A 246 -17.52 -10.03 24.83
N GLY A 247 -17.27 -9.08 25.72
CA GLY A 247 -15.96 -8.45 25.91
C GLY A 247 -15.72 -7.19 25.06
N THR A 248 -16.61 -6.85 24.12
CA THR A 248 -16.50 -5.61 23.32
C THR A 248 -16.72 -4.32 24.12
N GLU A 249 -17.33 -4.44 25.31
CA GLU A 249 -17.37 -3.40 26.32
C GLU A 249 -15.96 -3.00 26.79
N ARG A 250 -14.99 -3.93 26.83
CA ARG A 250 -13.58 -3.64 27.16
C ARG A 250 -12.86 -2.86 26.06
N ASP A 251 -13.25 -3.08 24.81
CA ASP A 251 -12.74 -2.33 23.67
C ASP A 251 -13.29 -0.89 23.68
N GLU A 252 -14.58 -0.73 24.00
CA GLU A 252 -15.19 0.60 24.20
C GLU A 252 -14.56 1.35 25.39
N ASP A 253 -14.37 0.69 26.54
CA ASP A 253 -13.71 1.26 27.72
C ASP A 253 -12.29 1.76 27.37
N ALA A 254 -11.48 0.90 26.74
CA ALA A 254 -10.08 1.20 26.39
C ALA A 254 -9.94 2.32 25.34
N LEU A 255 -10.80 2.31 24.30
CA LEU A 255 -10.85 3.39 23.31
C LEU A 255 -11.29 4.71 23.94
N THR A 256 -12.28 4.67 24.83
CA THR A 256 -12.78 5.85 25.53
C THR A 256 -11.70 6.47 26.41
N GLU A 257 -11.03 5.67 27.25
CA GLU A 257 -9.92 6.13 28.09
C GLU A 257 -8.78 6.72 27.26
N THR A 258 -8.37 6.02 26.18
CA THR A 258 -7.25 6.42 25.33
C THR A 258 -7.54 7.72 24.59
N PHE A 259 -8.68 7.82 23.90
CA PHE A 259 -8.98 9.01 23.11
C PHE A 259 -9.40 10.21 23.96
N GLN A 260 -9.97 10.02 25.16
CA GLN A 260 -10.13 11.12 26.13
C GLN A 260 -8.78 11.65 26.63
N LYS A 261 -7.81 10.78 26.93
CA LYS A 261 -6.44 11.19 27.28
C LYS A 261 -5.79 12.00 26.15
N LEU A 262 -5.97 11.57 24.90
CA LEU A 262 -5.54 12.28 23.69
C LEU A 262 -6.45 13.49 23.32
N HIS A 263 -7.29 13.96 24.24
CA HIS A 263 -8.13 15.16 24.13
C HIS A 263 -9.19 15.14 23.01
N PHE A 264 -9.68 13.97 22.62
CA PHE A 264 -10.85 13.83 21.75
C PHE A 264 -12.16 13.85 22.53
N GLU A 265 -13.20 14.35 21.87
CA GLU A 265 -14.57 14.27 22.35
C GLU A 265 -15.16 12.90 21.94
N VAL A 266 -15.13 11.94 22.87
CA VAL A 266 -15.60 10.57 22.62
C VAL A 266 -17.13 10.50 22.68
N VAL A 267 -17.74 9.94 21.64
CA VAL A 267 -19.20 9.70 21.55
C VAL A 267 -19.44 8.24 21.20
N SER A 268 -20.07 7.49 22.10
CA SER A 268 -20.36 6.06 21.92
C SER A 268 -21.83 5.81 21.58
N HIS A 269 -22.06 4.89 20.63
CA HIS A 269 -23.38 4.37 20.28
C HIS A 269 -23.34 2.84 20.33
N LYS A 270 -24.28 2.24 21.07
CA LYS A 270 -24.36 0.78 21.25
C LYS A 270 -25.42 0.16 20.33
N ASP A 271 -25.20 -1.10 19.96
CA ASP A 271 -26.16 -1.99 19.30
C ASP A 271 -26.89 -1.40 18.06
N CYS A 272 -26.11 -0.79 17.17
CA CYS A 272 -26.62 -0.09 16.01
C CYS A 272 -26.90 -1.02 14.81
N THR A 273 -28.13 -0.96 14.30
CA THR A 273 -28.50 -1.47 12.97
C THR A 273 -27.77 -0.70 11.87
N VAL A 274 -27.65 -1.26 10.66
CA VAL A 274 -27.00 -0.55 9.53
C VAL A 274 -27.67 0.80 9.25
N SER A 275 -29.01 0.88 9.38
CA SER A 275 -29.72 2.15 9.20
C SER A 275 -29.33 3.18 10.26
N LYS A 276 -29.11 2.76 11.52
CA LYS A 276 -28.71 3.67 12.59
C LYS A 276 -27.25 4.11 12.44
N ILE A 277 -26.35 3.23 12.00
CA ILE A 277 -24.97 3.60 11.67
C ILE A 277 -24.96 4.70 10.59
N ARG A 278 -25.70 4.51 9.49
CA ARG A 278 -25.83 5.51 8.41
C ARG A 278 -26.39 6.85 8.91
N GLU A 279 -27.39 6.82 9.80
CA GLU A 279 -27.96 8.03 10.42
C GLU A 279 -26.92 8.78 11.26
N ILE A 280 -26.16 8.06 12.10
CA ILE A 280 -25.09 8.62 12.94
C ILE A 280 -23.99 9.24 12.06
N LEU A 281 -23.46 8.51 11.07
CA LEU A 281 -22.41 9.04 10.19
C LEU A 281 -22.88 10.28 9.41
N ARG A 282 -24.14 10.32 8.95
CA ARG A 282 -24.74 11.53 8.35
C ARG A 282 -24.89 12.69 9.31
N ALA A 283 -25.14 12.42 10.59
CA ALA A 283 -25.18 13.48 11.61
C ALA A 283 -23.77 14.08 11.79
N PHE A 284 -22.74 13.24 11.97
CA PHE A 284 -21.35 13.69 12.10
C PHE A 284 -20.82 14.36 10.81
N GLN A 285 -21.13 13.85 9.62
CA GLN A 285 -20.84 14.51 8.34
C GLN A 285 -21.33 15.97 8.30
N ARG A 286 -22.51 16.23 8.88
CA ARG A 286 -23.18 17.54 8.83
C ARG A 286 -22.76 18.50 9.95
N MET A 287 -21.94 18.06 10.91
CA MET A 287 -21.40 18.94 11.94
C MET A 287 -20.31 19.85 11.35
N ASP A 288 -20.13 21.06 11.92
CA ASP A 288 -18.98 21.90 11.55
C ASP A 288 -17.73 21.44 12.31
N HIS A 289 -16.77 20.87 11.58
CA HIS A 289 -15.49 20.43 12.13
C HIS A 289 -14.38 21.48 12.00
N LYS A 290 -14.66 22.74 11.61
CA LYS A 290 -13.62 23.77 11.40
C LYS A 290 -12.71 23.97 12.62
N SER A 291 -13.27 23.98 13.83
CA SER A 291 -12.55 24.14 15.10
C SER A 291 -11.95 22.83 15.65
N LYS A 292 -12.21 21.69 15.00
CA LYS A 292 -11.58 20.41 15.27
C LYS A 292 -10.43 20.20 14.29
N ASP A 293 -9.41 19.49 14.71
CA ASP A 293 -8.25 19.15 13.88
C ASP A 293 -8.34 17.77 13.23
N CYS A 294 -9.05 16.83 13.86
CA CYS A 294 -9.08 15.42 13.46
C CYS A 294 -10.49 14.83 13.62
N PHE A 295 -10.78 13.75 12.89
CA PHE A 295 -11.96 12.92 13.10
C PHE A 295 -11.55 11.45 13.24
N ILE A 296 -12.06 10.78 14.27
CA ILE A 296 -11.82 9.35 14.52
C ILE A 296 -13.15 8.59 14.56
N CYS A 297 -13.23 7.43 13.89
CA CYS A 297 -14.37 6.53 13.93
C CYS A 297 -13.93 5.08 14.17
N CYS A 298 -14.31 4.54 15.33
CA CYS A 298 -14.06 3.17 15.73
C CYS A 298 -15.33 2.33 15.55
N ILE A 299 -15.26 1.25 14.78
CA ILE A 299 -16.39 0.34 14.53
C ILE A 299 -16.07 -1.05 15.07
N LEU A 300 -16.77 -1.43 16.14
CA LEU A 300 -16.64 -2.71 16.82
C LEU A 300 -17.85 -3.58 16.46
N SER A 301 -17.69 -4.48 15.50
CA SER A 301 -18.80 -5.33 15.02
C SER A 301 -18.33 -6.71 14.55
N HIS A 302 -19.26 -7.50 14.01
CA HIS A 302 -18.92 -8.59 13.10
C HIS A 302 -18.76 -8.02 11.68
N GLY A 303 -18.10 -8.78 10.80
CA GLY A 303 -17.93 -8.38 9.42
C GLY A 303 -17.63 -9.57 8.51
N ASN A 304 -17.45 -9.24 7.24
CA ASN A 304 -16.96 -10.14 6.20
C ASN A 304 -16.15 -9.28 5.19
N LYS A 305 -15.62 -9.87 4.13
CA LYS A 305 -14.79 -9.18 3.12
C LYS A 305 -15.38 -7.84 2.66
N GLY A 306 -14.78 -6.73 3.09
CA GLY A 306 -15.15 -5.36 2.73
C GLY A 306 -16.40 -4.79 3.41
N ILE A 307 -17.01 -5.52 4.35
CA ILE A 307 -18.27 -5.13 5.01
C ILE A 307 -18.20 -5.28 6.54
N ILE A 308 -19.05 -4.52 7.23
CA ILE A 308 -19.46 -4.77 8.62
C ILE A 308 -20.95 -5.13 8.67
N TYR A 309 -21.36 -5.83 9.73
CA TYR A 309 -22.77 -6.09 10.02
C TYR A 309 -23.34 -5.07 11.00
N GLY A 310 -24.60 -4.66 10.79
CA GLY A 310 -25.43 -4.08 11.84
C GLY A 310 -26.00 -5.18 12.76
N THR A 311 -26.56 -4.79 13.90
CA THR A 311 -27.26 -5.72 14.82
C THR A 311 -28.48 -6.38 14.17
N ASP A 312 -29.04 -5.78 13.12
CA ASP A 312 -30.09 -6.32 12.25
C ASP A 312 -29.60 -7.35 11.21
N GLY A 313 -28.31 -7.70 11.22
CA GLY A 313 -27.72 -8.68 10.30
C GLY A 313 -27.59 -8.20 8.85
N LYS A 314 -27.91 -6.93 8.58
CA LYS A 314 -27.66 -6.28 7.29
C LYS A 314 -26.19 -5.88 7.18
N GLU A 315 -25.74 -5.73 5.94
CA GLU A 315 -24.35 -5.40 5.61
C GLU A 315 -24.21 -3.91 5.27
N ALA A 316 -23.09 -3.31 5.66
CA ALA A 316 -22.64 -1.99 5.23
C ALA A 316 -21.20 -2.11 4.72
N SER A 317 -20.92 -1.55 3.54
CA SER A 317 -19.55 -1.56 3.01
C SER A 317 -18.68 -0.59 3.78
N ILE A 318 -17.45 -0.99 4.14
CA ILE A 318 -16.50 -0.09 4.81
C ILE A 318 -16.22 1.14 3.94
N ARG A 319 -16.16 0.98 2.61
CA ARG A 319 -16.02 2.09 1.65
C ARG A 319 -17.23 3.04 1.66
N GLU A 320 -18.44 2.53 1.89
CA GLU A 320 -19.63 3.38 2.06
C GLU A 320 -19.53 4.18 3.36
N LEU A 321 -19.05 3.58 4.45
CA LEU A 321 -18.95 4.23 5.75
C LEU A 321 -17.86 5.32 5.78
N THR A 322 -16.71 5.09 5.13
CA THR A 322 -15.66 6.12 5.00
C THR A 322 -16.06 7.24 4.03
N SER A 323 -16.82 6.95 2.97
CA SER A 323 -17.15 7.96 1.94
C SER A 323 -18.00 9.13 2.46
N TYR A 324 -18.70 8.98 3.59
CA TYR A 324 -19.40 10.08 4.27
C TYR A 324 -18.46 11.25 4.67
N PHE A 325 -17.15 11.04 4.70
CA PHE A 325 -16.16 12.02 5.19
C PHE A 325 -15.12 12.43 4.14
N THR A 326 -15.33 12.16 2.85
CA THR A 326 -14.49 12.72 1.77
C THR A 326 -14.51 14.25 1.79
N GLY A 327 -13.53 14.90 1.15
CA GLY A 327 -13.46 16.36 1.10
C GLY A 327 -14.72 17.02 0.53
N SER A 328 -15.37 16.34 -0.42
CA SER A 328 -16.64 16.71 -1.05
C SER A 328 -17.85 16.54 -0.13
N ASN A 329 -17.89 15.43 0.63
CA ASN A 329 -19.02 15.10 1.51
C ASN A 329 -18.95 15.76 2.89
N CYS A 330 -17.74 16.05 3.40
CA CYS A 330 -17.51 16.79 4.65
C CYS A 330 -16.39 17.85 4.51
N PRO A 331 -16.65 18.98 3.82
CA PRO A 331 -15.62 20.00 3.52
C PRO A 331 -14.92 20.60 4.74
N SER A 332 -15.52 20.57 5.94
CA SER A 332 -14.86 21.02 7.18
C SER A 332 -13.74 20.09 7.69
N LEU A 333 -13.62 18.89 7.11
CA LEU A 333 -12.55 17.90 7.33
C LEU A 333 -11.61 17.74 6.11
N ALA A 334 -11.71 18.59 5.10
CA ALA A 334 -10.74 18.62 4.00
C ALA A 334 -9.36 19.09 4.52
N GLY A 335 -8.29 18.34 4.24
CA GLY A 335 -6.94 18.63 4.72
C GLY A 335 -6.70 18.29 6.19
N LYS A 336 -7.57 17.46 6.79
CA LYS A 336 -7.54 17.04 8.19
C LYS A 336 -7.60 15.51 8.29
N PRO A 337 -6.86 14.87 9.21
CA PRO A 337 -6.80 13.43 9.32
C PRO A 337 -8.16 12.84 9.70
N LYS A 338 -8.54 11.78 8.98
CA LYS A 338 -9.80 11.05 9.07
C LYS A 338 -9.48 9.58 9.36
N VAL A 339 -9.44 9.22 10.63
CA VAL A 339 -8.95 7.91 11.10
C VAL A 339 -10.12 6.96 11.36
N PHE A 340 -10.06 5.76 10.78
CA PHE A 340 -11.05 4.71 10.95
C PHE A 340 -10.40 3.46 11.52
N PHE A 341 -10.90 2.96 12.65
CA PHE A 341 -10.45 1.71 13.27
C PHE A 341 -11.57 0.67 13.19
N ILE A 342 -11.38 -0.36 12.36
CA ILE A 342 -12.40 -1.36 12.05
C ILE A 342 -12.04 -2.69 12.70
N GLN A 343 -12.69 -2.96 13.84
CA GLN A 343 -12.62 -4.23 14.56
C GLN A 343 -13.73 -5.17 14.10
N ALA A 344 -13.53 -5.79 12.94
CA ALA A 344 -14.42 -6.80 12.37
C ALA A 344 -13.63 -7.84 11.54
N CYS A 345 -14.12 -9.07 11.46
CA CYS A 345 -13.55 -10.09 10.55
C CYS A 345 -13.67 -9.65 9.09
N GLN A 346 -12.73 -10.07 8.24
CA GLN A 346 -12.74 -9.83 6.79
C GLN A 346 -12.84 -11.11 5.96
N GLY A 347 -13.16 -12.22 6.62
CA GLY A 347 -13.49 -13.54 6.08
C GLY A 347 -13.38 -14.60 7.18
N ASP A 348 -13.51 -15.87 6.79
CA ASP A 348 -13.56 -17.01 7.71
C ASP A 348 -12.23 -17.79 7.83
N ASN A 349 -11.18 -17.37 7.12
CA ASN A 349 -9.89 -18.07 7.15
C ASN A 349 -9.09 -17.74 8.42
N PHE A 350 -8.41 -18.75 8.97
CA PHE A 350 -7.40 -18.54 9.99
C PHE A 350 -6.09 -18.08 9.34
N HIS A 351 -5.48 -17.02 9.88
CA HIS A 351 -4.17 -16.57 9.42
C HIS A 351 -3.09 -17.59 9.82
N LYS A 352 -2.23 -18.00 8.89
CA LYS A 352 -1.15 -18.94 9.19
C LYS A 352 -0.02 -18.19 9.89
N ALA A 353 0.36 -18.63 11.09
CA ALA A 353 1.55 -18.11 11.76
C ALA A 353 2.82 -18.64 11.06
N VAL A 354 3.77 -17.74 10.81
CA VAL A 354 5.14 -18.05 10.40
C VAL A 354 6.05 -17.55 11.53
N PRO A 355 6.98 -18.36 12.07
CA PRO A 355 7.90 -17.90 13.10
C PRO A 355 8.91 -16.91 12.49
N VAL A 356 9.17 -15.81 13.21
CA VAL A 356 10.16 -14.79 12.85
C VAL A 356 10.87 -14.35 14.13
N GLU A 357 12.16 -14.05 14.04
CA GLU A 357 12.96 -13.57 15.18
C GLU A 357 12.82 -12.04 15.36
N THR A 358 13.17 -11.51 16.53
CA THR A 358 12.84 -10.14 16.97
C THR A 358 14.05 -9.19 17.02
N ASP A 359 13.92 -8.03 16.39
CA ASP A 359 14.90 -6.92 16.41
C ASP A 359 14.49 -5.74 17.32
N SER A 360 15.44 -4.84 17.61
CA SER A 360 15.39 -3.83 18.68
C SER A 360 15.60 -2.37 18.22
N GLU A 361 14.88 -1.39 18.82
CA GLU A 361 14.85 0.06 18.47
C GLU A 361 15.89 0.96 19.19
N ARG A 362 16.20 2.17 18.64
CA ARG A 362 16.52 3.45 19.37
C ARG A 362 16.77 4.74 18.51
N ASP A 363 16.18 5.87 18.97
CA ASP A 363 16.58 7.33 19.01
C ASP A 363 17.50 8.04 17.95
N ASN A 364 17.43 9.37 17.62
CA ASN A 364 16.42 10.47 17.66
C ASN A 364 17.02 11.84 17.12
N TYR A 365 16.17 12.88 16.84
CA TYR A 365 16.39 14.38 16.90
C TYR A 365 16.52 15.37 15.67
N LEU A 366 15.52 16.31 15.57
CA LEU A 366 15.56 17.82 15.39
C LEU A 366 15.60 18.63 14.04
N ASP A 367 14.41 19.17 13.66
CA ASP A 367 13.99 20.61 13.46
C ASP A 367 14.36 21.58 12.27
N MET A 368 13.29 22.12 11.62
CA MET A 368 12.98 23.59 11.35
C MET A 368 12.69 24.16 9.91
N ASP A 369 11.39 24.26 9.58
CA ASP A 369 10.57 25.42 9.06
C ASP A 369 10.51 26.00 7.59
N THR A 370 9.26 26.36 7.23
CA THR A 370 8.71 27.44 6.34
C THR A 370 8.19 27.28 4.88
N SER A 371 6.87 27.54 4.78
CA SER A 371 6.15 28.35 3.76
C SER A 371 5.43 27.67 2.57
N SER A 372 4.42 28.37 2.04
CA SER A 372 3.18 27.74 1.56
C SER A 372 2.72 28.16 0.15
N GLN A 373 2.25 27.16 -0.61
CA GLN A 373 1.42 27.34 -1.81
C GLN A 373 0.07 26.62 -1.62
N LYS A 374 -0.98 27.12 -2.29
CA LYS A 374 -2.33 26.53 -2.21
C LYS A 374 -2.43 25.30 -3.11
N ASN A 375 -2.27 24.13 -2.52
CA ASN A 375 -2.41 22.85 -3.22
C ASN A 375 -3.89 22.39 -3.19
N TYR A 376 -4.36 21.86 -4.32
CA TYR A 376 -5.60 21.09 -4.37
C TYR A 376 -5.31 19.68 -3.86
N ILE A 377 -6.15 19.16 -2.96
CA ILE A 377 -6.02 17.80 -2.41
C ILE A 377 -7.04 16.84 -3.05
N PRO A 378 -6.70 15.56 -3.25
CA PRO A 378 -7.66 14.54 -3.70
C PRO A 378 -8.86 14.38 -2.76
N ASP A 379 -10.01 13.95 -3.29
CA ASP A 379 -11.25 13.88 -2.52
C ASP A 379 -11.24 12.81 -1.40
N GLU A 380 -10.54 11.69 -1.65
CA GLU A 380 -10.32 10.61 -0.69
C GLU A 380 -8.99 10.78 0.12
N ALA A 381 -8.41 11.99 0.16
CA ALA A 381 -7.16 12.27 0.89
C ALA A 381 -7.33 12.34 2.43
N ASP A 382 -6.19 12.28 3.12
CA ASP A 382 -6.06 12.37 4.59
C ASP A 382 -6.79 11.26 5.39
N PHE A 383 -7.07 10.09 4.79
CA PHE A 383 -7.64 8.94 5.49
C PHE A 383 -6.58 7.97 6.02
N LEU A 384 -6.79 7.47 7.24
CA LEU A 384 -6.08 6.32 7.80
C LEU A 384 -7.10 5.23 8.13
N LEU A 385 -6.98 4.05 7.51
CA LEU A 385 -7.88 2.91 7.73
C LEU A 385 -7.15 1.76 8.44
N GLY A 386 -7.24 1.73 9.77
CA GLY A 386 -6.74 0.64 10.61
C GLY A 386 -7.69 -0.55 10.62
N MET A 387 -7.30 -1.64 9.95
CA MET A 387 -8.07 -2.89 9.88
C MET A 387 -7.52 -3.91 10.88
N ALA A 388 -8.40 -4.50 11.71
CA ALA A 388 -7.99 -5.49 12.73
C ALA A 388 -7.50 -6.84 12.17
N THR A 389 -7.65 -7.08 10.86
CA THR A 389 -7.18 -8.29 10.18
C THR A 389 -7.12 -8.06 8.67
N VAL A 390 -6.25 -8.80 7.98
CA VAL A 390 -6.13 -8.75 6.52
C VAL A 390 -7.37 -9.33 5.83
N LYS A 391 -7.57 -8.99 4.54
CA LYS A 391 -8.67 -9.54 3.73
C LYS A 391 -8.71 -11.07 3.84
N TYR A 392 -9.91 -11.64 3.85
CA TYR A 392 -10.21 -13.06 4.00
C TYR A 392 -10.00 -13.68 5.39
N CYS A 393 -9.36 -12.99 6.35
CA CYS A 393 -9.04 -13.55 7.66
C CYS A 393 -10.01 -13.16 8.78
N VAL A 394 -10.06 -13.98 9.83
CA VAL A 394 -10.74 -13.67 11.09
C VAL A 394 -9.96 -12.64 11.93
N SER A 395 -10.65 -11.96 12.83
CA SER A 395 -10.04 -11.12 13.89
C SER A 395 -10.43 -11.66 15.26
N TYR A 396 -9.49 -11.73 16.20
CA TYR A 396 -9.70 -12.38 17.50
C TYR A 396 -10.18 -11.39 18.58
N ARG A 397 -11.13 -11.86 19.40
CA ARG A 397 -11.62 -11.16 20.60
C ARG A 397 -11.72 -12.13 21.77
N GLU A 398 -11.09 -11.76 22.87
CA GLU A 398 -11.13 -12.50 24.13
C GLU A 398 -12.23 -11.94 25.04
N PRO A 399 -13.21 -12.74 25.48
CA PRO A 399 -14.38 -12.23 26.21
C PRO A 399 -14.11 -11.49 27.52
N MET A 400 -12.93 -11.68 28.13
CA MET A 400 -12.56 -11.04 29.40
C MET A 400 -11.63 -9.83 29.24
N ARG A 401 -10.96 -9.69 28.08
CA ARG A 401 -9.88 -8.71 27.87
C ARG A 401 -10.13 -7.74 26.70
N GLY A 402 -11.05 -8.05 25.79
CA GLY A 402 -11.28 -7.27 24.57
C GLY A 402 -10.66 -7.91 23.33
N SER A 403 -10.59 -7.18 22.21
CA SER A 403 -9.93 -7.61 20.99
C SER A 403 -8.43 -7.34 21.02
N TRP A 404 -7.64 -8.26 20.45
CA TRP A 404 -6.18 -8.11 20.44
C TRP A 404 -5.75 -6.82 19.74
N TYR A 405 -6.42 -6.48 18.63
CA TYR A 405 -6.14 -5.26 17.87
C TYR A 405 -6.45 -3.99 18.68
N ILE A 406 -7.64 -3.88 19.29
CA ILE A 406 -8.03 -2.66 19.98
C ILE A 406 -7.25 -2.47 21.29
N GLN A 407 -7.00 -3.54 22.04
CA GLN A 407 -6.20 -3.45 23.26
C GLN A 407 -4.74 -3.05 22.95
N SER A 408 -4.10 -3.70 21.97
CA SER A 408 -2.73 -3.36 21.54
C SER A 408 -2.64 -1.94 20.96
N LEU A 409 -3.61 -1.51 20.15
CA LEU A 409 -3.72 -0.14 19.67
C LEU A 409 -3.81 0.86 20.83
N CYS A 410 -4.68 0.62 21.81
CA CYS A 410 -4.86 1.51 22.97
C CYS A 410 -3.64 1.51 23.91
N GLU A 411 -2.92 0.40 24.02
CA GLU A 411 -1.65 0.32 24.74
C GLU A 411 -0.57 1.14 24.03
N SER A 412 -0.30 0.84 22.75
CA SER A 412 0.71 1.56 21.95
C SER A 412 0.44 3.06 21.85
N LEU A 413 -0.82 3.49 21.70
CA LEU A 413 -1.18 4.92 21.70
C LEU A 413 -0.96 5.58 23.05
N ARG A 414 -1.24 4.90 24.18
CA ARG A 414 -1.01 5.46 25.52
C ARG A 414 0.48 5.51 25.91
N GLU A 415 1.30 4.63 25.34
CA GLU A 415 2.75 4.60 25.56
C GLU A 415 3.52 5.57 24.66
N ARG A 416 3.19 5.64 23.36
CA ARG A 416 3.99 6.34 22.35
C ARG A 416 3.47 7.75 21.98
N CYS A 417 2.21 8.11 22.28
CA CYS A 417 1.72 9.45 22.00
C CYS A 417 2.01 10.43 23.15
N PRO A 418 2.58 11.63 22.88
CA PRO A 418 2.69 12.68 23.88
C PRO A 418 1.29 13.24 24.25
N LEU A 419 1.07 13.45 25.55
CA LEU A 419 -0.20 13.94 26.14
C LEU A 419 -0.36 15.47 26.04
#